data_AF-V6L980-F1
#
_entry.id   AF-V6L980-F1
#
_cell.length_a   1.000
_cell.length_b   1.000
_cell.length_c   1.000
_cell.angle_alpha   90.00
_cell.angle_beta   90.00
_cell.angle_gamma   90.00
#
_symmetry.space_group_name_H-M   'P 1'
#
loop_
_entity.id
_entity.type
_entity.pdbx_description
1 polymer ?
#
loop_
_entity_poly.entity_id
_entity_poly.type
_entity_poly.pdbx_seq_one_letter_code
_entity_poly.pdbx_strand_id
1 'polypeptide(L)'
;VTEHAPPPRRSRRTYGTRPLPQATLGHLLEPLCADHDSGGALPRHRYASAGALYPVQTYLHVGEGRVEGLPGGTYYHDPDDHRLVEIRPGAELDAGIHAPENRQTHRDAAFTVLLVAHPGAVEPLYGKRARDFTLLEAGLMTQLLDGHATACGIGLCQVGFVRATEQLRDALGLDDSAEILHSMLGGALTDEDAETSAAAPEPLADVLSRHLAGVLPGYMVPASYVEVSELPLTARGKLDRDALSRIAEEAAAGGTAAGPADGGAENDTEAKILAVFRSALKEGTRFTVRDRFFDMGADSIVVVRIHRALQKELGREFPLMTMFEHPTIRSLADHLTGASASRDIVDDALQRARARARHR
;
A
#
# COMPACT_ATOMS: atom_id res chain seq x y z
N VAL A 1 -20.51 14.10 -21.27
CA VAL A 1 -19.12 14.48 -21.02
C VAL A 1 -18.50 13.29 -20.32
N THR A 2 -17.58 12.59 -20.98
CA THR A 2 -16.92 11.38 -20.44
C THR A 2 -16.07 11.79 -19.25
N GLU A 3 -16.58 11.51 -18.05
CA GLU A 3 -15.86 11.66 -16.79
C GLU A 3 -14.67 10.70 -16.83
N HIS A 4 -13.47 11.24 -17.04
CA HIS A 4 -12.25 10.44 -16.98
C HIS A 4 -12.03 10.06 -15.53
N ALA A 5 -11.77 8.77 -15.27
CA ALA A 5 -11.47 8.30 -13.92
C ALA A 5 -10.26 9.10 -13.36
N PRO A 6 -10.30 9.56 -12.10
CA PRO A 6 -9.20 10.30 -11.52
C PRO A 6 -7.91 9.45 -11.58
N PRO A 7 -6.75 10.07 -11.83
CA PRO A 7 -5.51 9.32 -11.95
C PRO A 7 -5.18 8.59 -10.64
N PRO A 8 -4.44 7.47 -10.71
CA PRO A 8 -4.13 6.67 -9.54
C PRO A 8 -3.29 7.47 -8.53
N ARG A 9 -3.49 7.17 -7.25
CA ARG A 9 -2.72 7.77 -6.16
C ARG A 9 -1.22 7.54 -6.36
N ARG A 10 -0.44 8.62 -6.40
CA ARG A 10 1.03 8.63 -6.48
C ARG A 10 1.56 9.87 -5.79
N SER A 11 2.79 9.79 -5.25
CA SER A 11 3.48 10.98 -4.74
C SER A 11 3.94 11.85 -5.90
N ARG A 12 3.48 13.09 -5.95
CA ARG A 12 3.72 14.04 -7.06
C ARG A 12 4.55 15.21 -6.59
N ARG A 13 5.67 15.45 -7.26
CA ARG A 13 6.63 16.51 -6.90
C ARG A 13 6.62 17.69 -7.87
N THR A 14 5.79 17.61 -8.90
CA THR A 14 5.58 18.63 -9.91
C THR A 14 4.10 18.99 -9.90
N TYR A 15 3.80 20.28 -10.03
CA TYR A 15 2.44 20.80 -9.93
C TYR A 15 2.15 21.74 -11.09
N GLY A 16 0.87 21.81 -11.46
CA GLY A 16 0.38 22.81 -12.40
C GLY A 16 0.64 24.24 -11.91
N THR A 17 0.82 25.15 -12.86
CA THR A 17 1.02 26.57 -12.56
C THR A 17 -0.29 27.31 -12.31
N ARG A 18 -1.42 26.77 -12.76
CA ARG A 18 -2.75 27.35 -12.54
C ARG A 18 -3.09 27.36 -11.04
N PRO A 19 -3.61 28.49 -10.52
CA PRO A 19 -4.13 28.53 -9.16
C PRO A 19 -5.21 27.46 -8.92
N LEU A 20 -5.25 26.94 -7.70
CA LEU A 20 -6.28 25.99 -7.28
C LEU A 20 -7.54 26.74 -6.84
N PRO A 21 -8.75 26.32 -7.24
CA PRO A 21 -9.97 26.84 -6.63
C PRO A 21 -9.99 26.56 -5.12
N GLN A 22 -10.35 27.53 -4.28
CA GLN A 22 -10.48 27.31 -2.83
C GLN A 22 -11.41 26.15 -2.48
N ALA A 23 -12.50 25.96 -3.24
CA ALA A 23 -13.42 24.84 -3.04
C ALA A 23 -12.72 23.47 -3.17
N THR A 24 -11.75 23.36 -4.07
CA THR A 24 -10.96 22.14 -4.25
C THR A 24 -10.07 21.85 -3.05
N LEU A 25 -9.47 22.90 -2.45
CA LEU A 25 -8.72 22.76 -1.20
C LEU A 25 -9.66 22.40 -0.02
N GLY A 26 -10.87 22.95 0.00
CA GLY A 26 -11.92 22.57 0.96
C GLY A 26 -12.26 21.08 0.86
N HIS A 27 -12.58 20.58 -0.35
CA HIS A 27 -12.85 19.16 -0.57
C HIS A 27 -11.68 18.27 -0.15
N LEU A 28 -10.43 18.67 -0.39
CA LEU A 28 -9.26 17.92 0.09
C LEU A 28 -9.26 17.74 1.62
N LEU A 29 -9.65 18.78 2.36
CA LEU A 29 -9.64 18.79 3.83
C LEU A 29 -10.92 18.20 4.45
N GLU A 30 -12.01 18.08 3.69
CA GLU A 30 -13.29 17.53 4.14
C GLU A 30 -13.17 16.21 4.92
N PRO A 31 -12.33 15.22 4.51
CA PRO A 31 -12.19 13.96 5.24
C PRO A 31 -11.65 14.12 6.68
N LEU A 32 -11.07 15.26 7.03
CA LEU A 32 -10.54 15.55 8.36
C LEU A 32 -11.57 16.18 9.29
N CYS A 33 -12.76 16.54 8.80
CA CYS A 33 -13.79 17.19 9.62
C CYS A 33 -14.33 16.27 10.71
N ALA A 34 -14.80 16.90 11.78
CA ALA A 34 -15.52 16.23 12.83
C ALA A 34 -16.93 15.82 12.35
N ASP A 35 -17.33 14.64 12.78
CA ASP A 35 -18.69 14.11 12.75
C ASP A 35 -19.27 14.31 14.16
N HIS A 36 -20.24 15.23 14.25
CA HIS A 36 -20.96 15.53 15.48
C HIS A 36 -22.16 14.60 15.71
N ASP A 37 -22.56 13.82 14.70
CA ASP A 37 -23.74 12.96 14.74
C ASP A 37 -23.43 11.55 15.28
N SER A 38 -22.17 11.26 15.64
CA SER A 38 -21.75 9.93 16.08
C SER A 38 -22.30 9.49 17.45
N GLY A 39 -23.13 10.30 18.11
CA GLY A 39 -23.81 9.97 19.38
C GLY A 39 -22.89 9.83 20.60
N GLY A 40 -21.61 10.23 20.49
CA GLY A 40 -20.63 10.21 21.58
C GLY A 40 -20.54 11.55 22.33
N ALA A 41 -19.86 11.55 23.49
CA ALA A 41 -19.63 12.77 24.27
C ALA A 41 -18.58 13.73 23.64
N LEU A 42 -17.80 13.22 22.68
CA LEU A 42 -16.81 13.99 21.91
C LEU A 42 -17.09 13.78 20.41
N PRO A 43 -16.87 14.81 19.57
CA PRO A 43 -16.91 14.66 18.12
C PRO A 43 -15.94 13.57 17.67
N ARG A 44 -16.30 12.82 16.62
CA ARG A 44 -15.43 11.80 16.04
C ARG A 44 -14.95 12.22 14.67
N HIS A 45 -13.86 11.66 14.20
CA HIS A 45 -13.37 11.88 12.84
C HIS A 45 -13.36 10.57 12.06
N ARG A 46 -13.15 10.66 10.73
CA ARG A 46 -12.99 9.49 9.84
C ARG A 46 -11.69 8.71 10.07
N TYR A 47 -10.84 9.20 10.97
CA TYR A 47 -9.63 8.53 11.44
C TYR A 47 -9.70 8.25 12.95
N ALA A 48 -8.98 7.20 13.37
CA ALA A 48 -8.89 6.84 14.77
C ALA A 48 -7.92 7.75 15.52
N SER A 49 -8.26 8.06 16.77
CA SER A 49 -7.40 8.76 17.73
C SER A 49 -7.43 8.05 19.07
N ALA A 50 -6.29 8.01 19.76
CA ALA A 50 -6.20 7.40 21.08
C ALA A 50 -7.08 8.15 22.08
N GLY A 51 -8.07 7.45 22.65
CA GLY A 51 -9.02 8.05 23.59
C GLY A 51 -10.00 9.05 22.98
N ALA A 52 -10.07 9.13 21.63
CA ALA A 52 -10.82 10.15 20.91
C ALA A 52 -10.42 11.59 21.32
N LEU A 53 -9.13 11.80 21.59
CA LEU A 53 -8.58 13.07 22.05
C LEU A 53 -8.17 14.02 20.90
N TYR A 54 -7.92 13.46 19.71
CA TYR A 54 -7.53 14.17 18.50
C TYR A 54 -6.40 15.21 18.71
N PRO A 55 -5.26 14.82 19.32
CA PRO A 55 -4.14 15.72 19.60
C PRO A 55 -3.42 16.23 18.36
N VAL A 56 -3.64 15.66 17.17
CA VAL A 56 -2.99 16.12 15.93
C VAL A 56 -3.92 17.06 15.18
N GLN A 57 -3.42 18.28 14.97
CA GLN A 57 -4.13 19.38 14.34
C GLN A 57 -3.52 19.72 12.98
N THR A 58 -4.34 20.28 12.10
CA THR A 58 -3.97 20.54 10.70
C THR A 58 -3.75 22.02 10.48
N TYR A 59 -2.54 22.38 10.05
CA TYR A 59 -2.16 23.73 9.68
C TYR A 59 -1.84 23.77 8.19
N LEU A 60 -2.06 24.92 7.56
CA LEU A 60 -1.75 25.14 6.16
C LEU A 60 -0.87 26.36 6.00
N HIS A 61 0.06 26.28 5.06
CA HIS A 61 0.62 27.44 4.38
C HIS A 61 0.09 27.47 2.96
N VAL A 62 -0.34 28.63 2.50
CA VAL A 62 -0.81 28.88 1.14
C VAL A 62 0.14 29.87 0.49
N GLY A 63 0.69 29.50 -0.67
CA GLY A 63 1.53 30.40 -1.44
C GLY A 63 0.71 31.54 -2.05
N GLU A 64 1.29 32.74 -2.09
CA GLU A 64 0.62 33.93 -2.61
C GLU A 64 0.12 33.72 -4.05
N GLY A 65 -1.16 34.00 -4.28
CA GLY A 65 -1.82 33.82 -5.58
C GLY A 65 -1.91 32.38 -6.10
N ARG A 66 -1.60 31.37 -5.27
CA ARG A 66 -1.63 29.96 -5.68
C ARG A 66 -2.99 29.28 -5.45
N VAL A 67 -3.85 29.88 -4.62
CA VAL A 67 -5.24 29.41 -4.39
C VAL A 67 -6.20 30.57 -4.65
N GLU A 68 -7.18 30.36 -5.51
CA GLU A 68 -8.17 31.37 -5.88
C GLU A 68 -9.12 31.63 -4.71
N GLY A 69 -9.29 32.89 -4.31
CA GLY A 69 -10.18 33.28 -3.21
C GLY A 69 -9.60 33.12 -1.81
N LEU A 70 -8.35 32.63 -1.70
CA LEU A 70 -7.65 32.48 -0.43
C LEU A 70 -6.29 33.22 -0.49
N PRO A 71 -6.08 34.29 0.29
CA PRO A 71 -4.80 34.99 0.35
C PRO A 71 -3.63 34.08 0.72
N GLY A 72 -2.41 34.48 0.36
CA GLY A 72 -1.21 33.80 0.84
C GLY A 72 -1.03 34.01 2.34
N GLY A 73 -0.46 33.02 3.02
CA GLY A 73 -0.23 33.05 4.46
C GLY A 73 -0.42 31.70 5.13
N THR A 74 -0.55 31.72 6.45
CA THR A 74 -0.76 30.51 7.24
C THR A 74 -2.14 30.47 7.88
N TYR A 75 -2.69 29.26 7.98
CA TYR A 75 -4.04 28.99 8.43
C TYR A 75 -4.07 27.78 9.35
N TYR A 76 -4.98 27.80 10.32
CA TYR A 76 -5.41 26.63 11.08
C TYR A 76 -6.67 26.09 10.41
N HIS A 77 -6.75 24.78 10.17
CA HIS A 77 -7.99 24.15 9.74
C HIS A 77 -8.82 23.77 10.97
N ASP A 78 -9.95 24.45 11.13
CA ASP A 78 -10.96 24.17 12.14
C ASP A 78 -11.86 23.03 11.64
N PRO A 79 -11.72 21.80 12.18
CA PRO A 79 -12.40 20.64 11.64
C PRO A 79 -13.86 20.55 12.06
N ASP A 80 -14.30 21.30 13.07
CA ASP A 80 -15.69 21.31 13.54
C ASP A 80 -16.58 22.15 12.61
N ASP A 81 -16.11 23.36 12.27
CA ASP A 81 -16.84 24.28 11.38
C ASP A 81 -16.44 24.15 9.90
N HIS A 82 -15.51 23.25 9.57
CA HIS A 82 -14.89 23.07 8.25
C HIS A 82 -14.47 24.40 7.60
N ARG A 83 -13.57 25.13 8.29
CA ARG A 83 -13.08 26.43 7.83
C ARG A 83 -11.58 26.59 8.05
N LEU A 84 -11.00 27.54 7.32
CA LEU A 84 -9.63 27.99 7.53
C LEU A 84 -9.64 29.27 8.36
N VAL A 85 -8.97 29.22 9.51
CA VAL A 85 -8.77 30.35 10.41
C VAL A 85 -7.39 30.93 10.13
N GLU A 86 -7.34 32.18 9.67
CA GLU A 86 -6.08 32.85 9.36
C GLU A 86 -5.23 33.08 10.62
N ILE A 87 -3.94 32.73 10.54
CA ILE A 87 -2.98 32.90 11.64
C ILE A 87 -2.03 34.05 11.34
N ARG A 88 -1.29 33.97 10.22
CA ARG A 88 -0.37 35.01 9.75
C ARG A 88 -0.62 35.30 8.26
N PRO A 89 -1.36 36.37 7.93
CA PRO A 89 -1.53 36.78 6.54
C PRO A 89 -0.19 37.16 5.90
N GLY A 90 0.00 36.74 4.65
CA GLY A 90 1.20 36.99 3.86
C GLY A 90 2.47 36.30 4.38
N ALA A 91 2.36 35.38 5.34
CA ALA A 91 3.52 34.62 5.82
C ALA A 91 4.04 33.67 4.75
N GLU A 92 5.32 33.81 4.41
CA GLU A 92 6.04 32.87 3.55
C GLU A 92 6.84 31.87 4.37
N LEU A 93 6.88 30.62 3.92
CA LEU A 93 7.73 29.59 4.50
C LEU A 93 9.02 29.42 3.72
N ASP A 94 10.16 29.60 4.40
CA ASP A 94 11.48 29.37 3.83
C ASP A 94 11.65 27.91 3.38
N ALA A 95 12.14 27.69 2.17
CA ALA A 95 12.35 26.35 1.63
C ALA A 95 13.39 25.54 2.44
N GLY A 96 14.25 26.20 3.23
CA GLY A 96 15.22 25.58 4.12
C GLY A 96 14.62 24.82 5.30
N ILE A 97 13.29 24.89 5.52
CA ILE A 97 12.59 23.96 6.43
C ILE A 97 12.61 22.53 5.90
N HIS A 98 12.87 22.34 4.61
CA HIS A 98 12.96 21.02 3.98
C HIS A 98 14.39 20.64 3.58
N ALA A 99 14.61 19.32 3.46
CA ALA A 99 15.83 18.76 2.89
C ALA A 99 16.04 19.26 1.44
N PRO A 100 17.29 19.42 0.97
CA PRO A 100 17.62 20.01 -0.34
C PRO A 100 16.78 19.48 -1.52
N GLU A 101 16.53 18.17 -1.54
CA GLU A 101 15.78 17.46 -2.57
C GLU A 101 14.28 17.82 -2.65
N ASN A 102 13.71 18.37 -1.57
CA ASN A 102 12.30 18.75 -1.51
C ASN A 102 12.08 20.26 -1.64
N ARG A 103 13.15 21.07 -1.67
CA ARG A 103 13.03 22.54 -1.69
C ARG A 103 12.39 23.07 -2.96
N GLN A 104 12.67 22.43 -4.10
CA GLN A 104 12.07 22.84 -5.36
C GLN A 104 10.57 22.52 -5.37
N THR A 105 10.21 21.29 -4.98
CA THR A 105 8.81 20.88 -4.78
C THR A 105 8.05 21.85 -3.88
N HIS A 106 8.67 22.32 -2.78
CA HIS A 106 8.06 23.29 -1.87
C HIS A 106 7.78 24.63 -2.55
N ARG A 107 8.72 25.16 -3.33
CA ARG A 107 8.54 26.43 -4.05
C ARG A 107 7.44 26.35 -5.11
N ASP A 108 7.30 25.20 -5.75
CA ASP A 108 6.33 24.99 -6.82
C ASP A 108 4.93 24.66 -6.27
N ALA A 109 4.85 24.20 -5.02
CA ALA A 109 3.60 23.87 -4.35
C ALA A 109 2.67 25.09 -4.25
N ALA A 110 1.38 24.84 -4.36
CA ALA A 110 0.36 25.85 -4.08
C ALA A 110 0.12 26.01 -2.59
N PHE A 111 0.24 24.91 -1.83
CA PHE A 111 0.07 24.91 -0.39
C PHE A 111 0.93 23.81 0.26
N THR A 112 1.11 23.92 1.57
CA THR A 112 1.72 22.91 2.42
C THR A 112 0.78 22.61 3.57
N VAL A 113 0.36 21.36 3.73
CA VAL A 113 -0.31 20.86 4.93
C VAL A 113 0.76 20.47 5.94
N LEU A 114 0.63 20.93 7.19
CA LEU A 114 1.47 20.55 8.31
C LEU A 114 0.60 19.89 9.39
N LEU A 115 1.00 18.70 9.81
CA LEU A 115 0.34 17.97 10.90
C LEU A 115 1.12 18.21 12.18
N VAL A 116 0.47 18.82 13.17
CA VAL A 116 1.09 19.29 14.40
C VAL A 116 0.43 18.62 15.59
N ALA A 117 1.22 17.94 16.41
CA ALA A 117 0.73 17.37 17.67
C ALA A 117 0.74 18.42 18.78
N HIS A 118 -0.28 18.39 19.61
CA HIS A 118 -0.37 19.11 20.88
C HIS A 118 -0.29 18.10 22.04
N PRO A 119 0.93 17.81 22.56
CA PRO A 119 1.14 16.71 23.51
C PRO A 119 0.32 16.85 24.80
N GLY A 120 0.05 18.07 25.24
CA GLY A 120 -0.77 18.34 26.43
C GLY A 120 -2.17 17.72 26.40
N ALA A 121 -2.72 17.46 25.22
CA ALA A 121 -4.03 16.80 25.07
C ALA A 121 -4.00 15.28 25.28
N VAL A 122 -2.83 14.63 25.14
CA VAL A 122 -2.69 13.17 25.07
C VAL A 122 -1.74 12.60 26.14
N GLU A 123 -0.69 13.34 26.52
CA GLU A 123 0.30 12.95 27.53
C GLU A 123 -0.30 12.63 28.91
N PRO A 124 -1.31 13.36 29.43
CA PRO A 124 -1.90 13.04 30.73
C PRO A 124 -2.46 11.62 30.84
N LEU A 125 -2.91 11.05 29.72
CA LEU A 125 -3.51 9.70 29.68
C LEU A 125 -2.53 8.61 29.25
N TYR A 126 -1.54 8.94 28.41
CA TYR A 126 -0.70 7.94 27.76
C TYR A 126 0.80 8.09 28.04
N GLY A 127 1.23 9.15 28.73
CA GLY A 127 2.63 9.42 29.07
C GLY A 127 3.54 9.30 27.84
N LYS A 128 4.60 8.50 27.93
CA LYS A 128 5.58 8.31 26.84
C LYS A 128 4.98 7.74 25.55
N ARG A 129 3.84 7.04 25.61
CA ARG A 129 3.18 6.48 24.42
C ARG A 129 2.39 7.53 23.63
N ALA A 130 2.17 8.72 24.20
CA ALA A 130 1.47 9.81 23.54
C ALA A 130 2.08 10.12 22.16
N ARG A 131 3.41 10.18 22.09
CA ARG A 131 4.13 10.43 20.84
C ARG A 131 3.90 9.36 19.77
N ASP A 132 3.85 8.08 20.15
CA ASP A 132 3.58 7.01 19.19
C ASP A 132 2.14 7.12 18.66
N PHE A 133 1.19 7.47 19.53
CA PHE A 133 -0.20 7.65 19.13
C PHE A 133 -0.41 8.86 18.23
N THR A 134 0.24 9.99 18.49
CA THR A 134 0.16 11.17 17.62
C THR A 134 0.79 10.89 16.25
N LEU A 135 1.88 10.13 16.18
CA LEU A 135 2.46 9.71 14.89
C LEU A 135 1.54 8.77 14.11
N LEU A 136 0.89 7.81 14.78
CA LEU A 136 -0.09 6.93 14.13
C LEU A 136 -1.30 7.72 13.62
N GLU A 137 -1.80 8.66 14.41
CA GLU A 137 -2.90 9.56 14.03
C GLU A 137 -2.52 10.41 12.81
N ALA A 138 -1.34 11.03 12.80
CA ALA A 138 -0.84 11.78 11.65
C ALA A 138 -0.73 10.91 10.39
N GLY A 139 -0.32 9.63 10.53
CA GLY A 139 -0.29 8.66 9.43
C GLY A 139 -1.69 8.33 8.88
N LEU A 140 -2.69 8.19 9.76
CA LEU A 140 -4.08 7.96 9.34
C LEU A 140 -4.66 9.17 8.60
N MET A 141 -4.42 10.38 9.13
CA MET A 141 -4.82 11.64 8.47
C MET A 141 -4.17 11.78 7.10
N THR A 142 -2.87 11.51 7.02
CA THR A 142 -2.10 11.54 5.77
C THR A 142 -2.71 10.60 4.73
N GLN A 143 -3.04 9.37 5.13
CA GLN A 143 -3.65 8.37 4.23
C GLN A 143 -5.03 8.80 3.71
N LEU A 144 -5.85 9.47 4.55
CA LEU A 144 -7.14 10.01 4.13
C LEU A 144 -6.98 11.10 3.07
N LEU A 145 -6.06 12.05 3.30
CA LEU A 145 -5.77 13.12 2.34
C LEU A 145 -5.24 12.55 1.02
N ASP A 146 -4.28 11.65 1.09
CA ASP A 146 -3.67 10.99 -0.08
C ASP A 146 -4.70 10.19 -0.91
N GLY A 147 -5.66 9.54 -0.24
CA GLY A 147 -6.74 8.80 -0.90
C GLY A 147 -7.79 9.69 -1.56
N HIS A 148 -7.89 10.96 -1.16
CA HIS A 148 -8.90 11.89 -1.65
C HIS A 148 -8.36 12.92 -2.65
N ALA A 149 -7.05 13.20 -2.61
CA ALA A 149 -6.44 14.28 -3.37
C ALA A 149 -6.63 14.20 -4.89
N THR A 150 -6.49 13.01 -5.50
CA THR A 150 -6.59 12.89 -6.96
C THR A 150 -8.02 13.09 -7.46
N ALA A 151 -9.03 12.72 -6.68
CA ALA A 151 -10.43 13.03 -6.98
C ALA A 151 -10.71 14.54 -6.93
N CYS A 152 -9.95 15.28 -6.12
CA CYS A 152 -9.97 16.75 -6.10
C CYS A 152 -9.14 17.38 -7.24
N GLY A 153 -8.40 16.60 -8.04
CA GLY A 153 -7.44 17.19 -8.99
C GLY A 153 -6.23 17.83 -8.29
N ILE A 154 -5.85 17.32 -7.12
CA ILE A 154 -4.67 17.74 -6.35
C ILE A 154 -3.62 16.62 -6.31
N GLY A 155 -2.37 17.00 -6.58
CA GLY A 155 -1.22 16.15 -6.35
C GLY A 155 -0.60 16.45 -5.00
N LEU A 156 -0.20 15.42 -4.26
CA LEU A 156 0.49 15.55 -2.97
C LEU A 156 1.86 14.89 -2.98
N CYS A 157 2.82 15.50 -2.29
CA CYS A 157 4.10 14.89 -1.90
C CYS A 157 4.23 14.94 -0.38
N GLN A 158 4.22 13.76 0.24
CA GLN A 158 4.58 13.62 1.65
C GLN A 158 6.07 13.97 1.86
N VAL A 159 6.33 14.77 2.89
CA VAL A 159 7.66 15.14 3.34
C VAL A 159 7.76 14.84 4.83
N GLY A 160 8.45 13.74 5.13
CA GLY A 160 8.56 13.18 6.49
C GLY A 160 9.44 13.97 7.46
N PHE A 161 10.22 14.93 6.97
CA PHE A 161 11.07 15.77 7.82
C PHE A 161 10.86 17.25 7.50
N VAL A 162 10.49 18.00 8.54
CA VAL A 162 10.39 19.46 8.53
C VAL A 162 11.24 20.00 9.67
N ARG A 163 12.15 20.91 9.38
CA ARG A 163 12.92 21.59 10.41
C ARG A 163 12.01 22.62 11.08
N ALA A 164 11.67 22.36 12.34
CA ALA A 164 10.87 23.25 13.18
C ALA A 164 11.69 24.48 13.63
N THR A 165 11.92 25.42 12.72
CA THR A 165 12.56 26.71 13.04
C THR A 165 11.64 27.59 13.86
N GLU A 166 12.20 28.56 14.61
CA GLU A 166 11.39 29.56 15.33
C GLU A 166 10.47 30.34 14.37
N GLN A 167 10.97 30.68 13.19
CA GLN A 167 10.17 31.34 12.15
C GLN A 167 8.96 30.50 11.72
N LEU A 168 9.13 29.19 11.53
CA LEU A 168 8.01 28.31 11.19
C LEU A 168 7.00 28.22 12.34
N ARG A 169 7.48 28.14 13.59
CA ARG A 169 6.60 28.11 14.77
C ARG A 169 5.80 29.41 14.91
N ASP A 170 6.43 30.57 14.76
CA ASP A 170 5.74 31.86 14.81
C ASP A 170 4.77 32.06 13.63
N ALA A 171 5.15 31.60 12.44
CA ALA A 171 4.27 31.60 11.27
C ALA A 171 3.00 30.78 11.52
N LEU A 172 3.10 29.68 12.27
CA LEU A 172 1.98 28.81 12.62
C LEU A 172 1.32 29.15 13.96
N GLY A 173 1.77 30.19 14.67
CA GLY A 173 1.25 30.55 15.99
C GLY A 173 1.39 29.45 17.05
N LEU A 174 2.42 28.61 16.93
CA LEU A 174 2.60 27.45 17.80
C LEU A 174 3.30 27.81 19.11
N ASP A 175 2.83 27.21 20.20
CA ASP A 175 3.57 27.21 21.47
C ASP A 175 4.77 26.25 21.44
N ASP A 176 5.60 26.31 22.48
CA ASP A 176 6.82 25.51 22.61
C ASP A 176 6.56 24.00 22.78
N SER A 177 5.36 23.62 23.22
CA SER A 177 4.99 22.22 23.44
C SER A 177 4.56 21.51 22.17
N ALA A 178 4.08 22.25 21.16
CA ALA A 178 3.64 21.69 19.90
C ALA A 178 4.78 21.00 19.13
N GLU A 179 4.53 19.83 18.53
CA GLU A 179 5.50 19.08 17.72
C GLU A 179 4.99 18.98 16.27
N ILE A 180 5.76 19.50 15.31
CA ILE A 180 5.46 19.34 13.88
C ILE A 180 5.86 17.92 13.47
N LEU A 181 4.88 17.08 13.15
CA LEU A 181 5.10 15.65 12.91
C LEU A 181 5.36 15.34 11.44
N HIS A 182 4.62 15.97 10.54
CA HIS A 182 4.60 15.63 9.13
C HIS A 182 4.20 16.82 8.26
N SER A 183 4.54 16.80 6.98
CA SER A 183 4.03 17.76 6.01
C SER A 183 3.71 17.11 4.67
N MET A 184 2.74 17.69 3.95
CA MET A 184 2.37 17.31 2.60
C MET A 184 2.39 18.57 1.72
N LEU A 185 3.27 18.58 0.74
CA LEU A 185 3.31 19.63 -0.29
C LEU A 185 2.23 19.33 -1.32
N GLY A 186 1.46 20.32 -1.76
CA GLY A 186 0.34 20.11 -2.65
C GLY A 186 0.16 21.17 -3.72
N GLY A 187 -0.41 20.77 -4.85
CA GLY A 187 -0.70 21.65 -5.98
C GLY A 187 -1.59 20.98 -7.02
N ALA A 188 -2.00 21.73 -8.04
CA ALA A 188 -2.80 21.21 -9.15
C ALA A 188 -2.09 20.07 -9.87
N LEU A 189 -2.83 19.07 -10.37
CA LEU A 189 -2.26 18.08 -11.29
C LEU A 189 -1.72 18.79 -12.55
N THR A 190 -0.67 18.23 -13.14
CA THR A 190 -0.16 18.68 -14.45
C THR A 190 -1.00 18.09 -15.59
N ASP A 191 -0.85 18.63 -16.81
CA ASP A 191 -1.56 18.09 -17.97
C ASP A 191 -1.08 16.66 -18.32
N GLU A 192 0.20 16.34 -18.08
CA GLU A 192 0.75 14.97 -18.23
C GLU A 192 0.03 13.96 -17.32
N ASP A 193 -0.42 14.41 -16.16
CA ASP A 193 -1.16 13.57 -15.23
C ASP A 193 -2.59 13.29 -15.68
N ALA A 194 -3.18 14.19 -16.48
CA ALA A 194 -4.49 13.99 -17.10
C ALA A 194 -4.38 13.02 -18.29
N GLU A 195 -3.30 13.07 -19.06
CA GLU A 195 -3.03 12.14 -20.16
C GLU A 195 -2.77 10.71 -19.68
N THR A 196 -2.12 10.55 -18.52
CA THR A 196 -1.91 9.23 -17.87
C THR A 196 -3.24 8.58 -17.43
N SER A 197 -4.31 9.35 -17.27
CA SER A 197 -5.68 8.86 -16.96
C SER A 197 -6.43 8.40 -18.23
N ALA A 198 -6.04 8.86 -19.42
CA ALA A 198 -6.73 8.58 -20.69
C ALA A 198 -6.27 7.28 -21.38
N ALA A 199 -5.16 6.67 -20.95
CA ALA A 199 -4.79 5.34 -21.41
C ALA A 199 -5.72 4.31 -20.75
N ALA A 200 -6.36 3.45 -21.57
CA ALA A 200 -7.12 2.32 -21.04
C ALA A 200 -6.23 1.57 -20.04
N PRO A 201 -6.62 1.50 -18.76
CA PRO A 201 -5.73 0.97 -17.73
C PRO A 201 -5.42 -0.47 -18.11
N GLU A 202 -4.13 -0.77 -18.25
CA GLU A 202 -3.68 -2.15 -18.25
C GLU A 202 -4.28 -2.85 -17.02
N PRO A 203 -4.84 -4.06 -17.13
CA PRO A 203 -5.50 -4.73 -16.02
C PRO A 203 -4.61 -4.70 -14.78
N LEU A 204 -5.12 -4.19 -13.65
CA LEU A 204 -4.34 -3.99 -12.42
C LEU A 204 -3.64 -5.28 -11.98
N ALA A 205 -4.28 -6.43 -12.21
CA ALA A 205 -3.71 -7.76 -12.00
C ALA A 205 -2.39 -7.99 -12.74
N ASP A 206 -2.29 -7.56 -14.01
CA ASP A 206 -1.10 -7.73 -14.84
C ASP A 206 0.02 -6.78 -14.39
N VAL A 207 -0.34 -5.54 -14.04
CA VAL A 207 0.59 -4.55 -13.48
C VAL A 207 1.20 -5.05 -12.17
N LEU A 208 0.37 -5.55 -11.26
CA LEU A 208 0.80 -6.09 -9.97
C LEU A 208 1.65 -7.35 -10.13
N SER A 209 1.23 -8.28 -11.00
CA SER A 209 1.99 -9.50 -11.28
C SER A 209 3.40 -9.18 -11.77
N ARG A 210 3.52 -8.27 -12.73
CA ARG A 210 4.81 -7.85 -13.31
C ARG A 210 5.69 -7.13 -12.30
N HIS A 211 5.11 -6.22 -11.52
CA HIS A 211 5.85 -5.51 -10.49
C HIS A 211 6.39 -6.48 -9.44
N LEU A 212 5.54 -7.37 -8.91
CA LEU A 212 5.94 -8.36 -7.91
C LEU A 212 6.95 -9.37 -8.45
N ALA A 213 6.84 -9.79 -9.71
CA ALA A 213 7.85 -10.65 -10.34
C ALA A 213 9.23 -9.99 -10.44
N GLY A 214 9.31 -8.65 -10.43
CA GLY A 214 10.57 -7.91 -10.42
C GLY A 214 11.22 -7.77 -9.03
N VAL A 215 10.46 -7.96 -7.94
CA VAL A 215 10.93 -7.70 -6.56
C VAL A 215 10.78 -8.89 -5.61
N LEU A 216 10.02 -9.92 -5.99
CA LEU A 216 9.80 -11.13 -5.21
C LEU A 216 10.24 -12.38 -6.00
N PRO A 217 10.71 -13.43 -5.30
CA PRO A 217 10.82 -14.75 -5.89
C PRO A 217 9.48 -15.22 -6.47
N GLY A 218 9.49 -15.94 -7.60
CA GLY A 218 8.27 -16.30 -8.33
C GLY A 218 7.24 -17.13 -7.53
N TYR A 219 7.63 -17.77 -6.42
CA TYR A 219 6.72 -18.48 -5.52
C TYR A 219 5.95 -17.56 -4.56
N MET A 220 6.39 -16.30 -4.39
CA MET A 220 5.70 -15.30 -3.58
C MET A 220 4.80 -14.38 -4.42
N VAL A 221 4.84 -14.49 -5.75
CA VAL A 221 3.95 -13.75 -6.64
C VAL A 221 2.58 -14.45 -6.66
N PRO A 222 1.49 -13.78 -6.23
CA PRO A 222 0.14 -14.34 -6.27
C PRO A 222 -0.25 -14.86 -7.66
N ALA A 223 -0.92 -16.01 -7.70
CA ALA A 223 -1.38 -16.62 -8.95
C ALA A 223 -2.66 -15.98 -9.50
N SER A 224 -3.43 -15.30 -8.66
CA SER A 224 -4.67 -14.63 -9.02
C SER A 224 -4.83 -13.34 -8.22
N TYR A 225 -5.53 -12.39 -8.84
CA TYR A 225 -5.89 -11.12 -8.26
C TYR A 225 -7.38 -10.94 -8.50
N VAL A 226 -8.11 -10.60 -7.45
CA VAL A 226 -9.54 -10.30 -7.53
C VAL A 226 -9.70 -8.84 -7.19
N GLU A 227 -10.06 -8.05 -8.19
CA GLU A 227 -10.38 -6.64 -7.99
C GLU A 227 -11.76 -6.52 -7.36
N VAL A 228 -11.84 -5.78 -6.27
CA VAL A 228 -13.09 -5.51 -5.55
C VAL A 228 -13.28 -4.00 -5.55
N SER A 229 -14.36 -3.52 -6.18
CA SER A 229 -14.63 -2.09 -6.32
C SER A 229 -14.91 -1.40 -4.98
N GLU A 230 -15.47 -2.14 -4.01
CA GLU A 230 -15.73 -1.65 -2.65
C GLU A 230 -15.60 -2.80 -1.64
N LEU A 231 -15.01 -2.53 -0.47
CA LEU A 231 -14.90 -3.54 0.58
C LEU A 231 -16.29 -3.86 1.14
N PRO A 232 -16.76 -5.11 1.08
CA PRO A 232 -18.07 -5.46 1.62
C PRO A 232 -18.05 -5.28 3.13
N LEU A 233 -18.98 -4.50 3.66
CA LEU A 233 -19.13 -4.26 5.09
C LEU A 233 -20.42 -4.89 5.61
N THR A 234 -20.36 -5.46 6.81
CA THR A 234 -21.51 -5.86 7.60
C THR A 234 -22.38 -4.64 7.93
N ALA A 235 -23.63 -4.85 8.36
CA ALA A 235 -24.51 -3.79 8.85
C ALA A 235 -23.94 -2.96 10.03
N ARG A 236 -22.83 -3.39 10.63
CA ARG A 236 -22.11 -2.70 11.71
C ARG A 236 -20.83 -2.01 11.22
N GLY A 237 -20.62 -1.88 9.91
CA GLY A 237 -19.45 -1.23 9.30
C GLY A 237 -18.13 -2.01 9.40
N LYS A 238 -18.15 -3.26 9.88
CA LYS A 238 -16.97 -4.14 9.87
C LYS A 238 -16.87 -4.88 8.54
N LEU A 239 -15.66 -5.20 8.08
CA LEU A 239 -15.42 -6.05 6.90
C LEU A 239 -16.20 -7.36 7.00
N ASP A 240 -17.06 -7.61 6.01
CA ASP A 240 -17.78 -8.85 5.82
C ASP A 240 -16.87 -9.85 5.08
N ARG A 241 -16.23 -10.72 5.85
CA ARG A 241 -15.28 -11.71 5.31
C ARG A 241 -15.99 -12.78 4.48
N ASP A 242 -17.23 -13.11 4.79
CA ASP A 242 -17.98 -14.14 4.08
C ASP A 242 -18.43 -13.62 2.70
N ALA A 243 -18.80 -12.35 2.62
CA ALA A 243 -19.02 -11.67 1.35
C ALA A 243 -17.73 -11.59 0.52
N LEU A 244 -16.60 -11.24 1.14
CA LEU A 244 -15.30 -11.17 0.46
C LEU A 244 -14.85 -12.54 -0.08
N SER A 245 -15.05 -13.61 0.70
CA SER A 245 -14.77 -14.98 0.26
C SER A 245 -15.62 -15.41 -0.93
N ARG A 246 -16.92 -15.09 -0.94
CA ARG A 246 -17.80 -15.37 -2.09
C ARG A 246 -17.36 -14.64 -3.35
N ILE A 247 -16.99 -13.36 -3.24
CA ILE A 247 -16.45 -12.59 -4.37
C ILE A 247 -15.19 -13.26 -4.94
N ALA A 248 -14.31 -13.77 -4.08
CA ALA A 248 -13.13 -14.49 -4.50
C ALA A 248 -13.46 -15.83 -5.19
N GLU A 249 -14.43 -16.58 -4.67
CA GLU A 249 -14.89 -17.85 -5.25
C GLU A 249 -15.58 -17.66 -6.61
N GLU A 250 -16.41 -16.62 -6.74
CA GLU A 250 -17.09 -16.27 -7.99
C GLU A 250 -16.08 -15.84 -9.08
N ALA A 251 -15.07 -15.06 -8.70
CA ALA A 251 -13.99 -14.67 -9.60
C ALA A 251 -13.15 -15.88 -10.06
N ALA A 252 -12.93 -16.85 -9.16
CA ALA A 252 -12.25 -18.11 -9.52
C ALA A 252 -13.10 -19.00 -10.44
N ALA A 253 -14.44 -18.97 -10.30
CA ALA A 253 -15.36 -19.72 -11.15
C ALA A 253 -15.61 -19.08 -12.53
N GLY A 254 -15.52 -17.75 -12.63
CA GLY A 254 -15.66 -16.99 -13.87
C GLY A 254 -14.40 -16.93 -14.74
N GLY A 255 -13.23 -17.25 -14.17
CA GLY A 255 -12.00 -17.44 -14.92
C GLY A 255 -12.09 -18.71 -15.75
N THR A 256 -12.06 -18.58 -17.08
CA THR A 256 -12.01 -19.71 -18.02
C THR A 256 -10.85 -20.65 -17.68
N ALA A 257 -11.13 -21.70 -16.91
CA ALA A 257 -10.37 -22.93 -16.87
C ALA A 257 -10.60 -23.66 -18.20
N ALA A 258 -10.00 -23.12 -19.26
CA ALA A 258 -9.90 -23.76 -20.57
C ALA A 258 -8.42 -23.91 -20.92
N GLY A 259 -7.71 -24.73 -20.14
CA GLY A 259 -6.54 -25.43 -20.67
C GLY A 259 -7.03 -26.66 -21.45
N PRO A 260 -6.56 -26.90 -22.69
CA PRO A 260 -6.97 -28.07 -23.45
C PRO A 260 -6.63 -29.35 -22.68
N ALA A 261 -7.59 -30.27 -22.68
CA ALA A 261 -7.38 -31.65 -22.25
C ALA A 261 -6.43 -32.32 -23.26
N ASP A 262 -5.12 -32.17 -23.05
CA ASP A 262 -4.09 -33.12 -23.50
C ASP A 262 -2.74 -32.74 -22.87
N GLY A 263 -2.36 -33.49 -21.85
CA GLY A 263 -1.12 -33.29 -21.11
C GLY A 263 -0.74 -34.55 -20.34
N GLY A 264 -0.84 -35.71 -21.00
CA GLY A 264 -0.32 -36.96 -20.46
C GLY A 264 1.19 -36.87 -20.24
N ALA A 265 1.70 -37.67 -19.30
CA ALA A 265 3.14 -37.77 -19.05
C ALA A 265 3.89 -38.13 -20.33
N GLU A 266 4.90 -37.34 -20.68
CA GLU A 266 5.74 -37.54 -21.88
C GLU A 266 6.99 -38.37 -21.58
N ASN A 267 7.28 -38.62 -20.29
CA ASN A 267 8.41 -39.46 -19.85
C ASN A 267 8.09 -40.22 -18.55
N ASP A 268 8.88 -41.26 -18.26
CA ASP A 268 8.69 -42.15 -17.10
C ASP A 268 8.75 -41.41 -15.75
N THR A 269 9.55 -40.34 -15.65
CA THR A 269 9.65 -39.53 -14.43
C THR A 269 8.38 -38.72 -14.20
N GLU A 270 7.82 -38.09 -15.25
CA GLU A 270 6.52 -37.43 -15.20
C GLU A 270 5.41 -38.41 -14.82
N ALA A 271 5.41 -39.63 -15.37
CA ALA A 271 4.40 -40.64 -15.08
C ALA A 271 4.41 -41.05 -13.60
N LYS A 272 5.60 -41.24 -13.01
CA LYS A 272 5.78 -41.53 -11.58
C LYS A 272 5.34 -40.37 -10.70
N ILE A 273 5.75 -39.14 -11.05
CA ILE A 273 5.35 -37.96 -10.29
C ILE A 273 3.81 -37.80 -10.34
N LEU A 274 3.22 -37.95 -11.51
CA LEU A 274 1.79 -37.84 -11.74
C LEU A 274 0.98 -38.90 -10.98
N ALA A 275 1.50 -40.14 -10.86
CA ALA A 275 0.88 -41.18 -10.03
C ALA A 275 0.87 -40.81 -8.54
N VAL A 276 1.97 -40.25 -8.03
CA VAL A 276 2.04 -39.79 -6.63
C VAL A 276 1.06 -38.64 -6.38
N PHE A 277 0.98 -37.66 -7.27
CA PHE A 277 0.01 -36.56 -7.16
C PHE A 277 -1.45 -37.05 -7.20
N ARG A 278 -1.77 -38.01 -8.08
CA ARG A 278 -3.12 -38.61 -8.15
C ARG A 278 -3.52 -39.33 -6.86
N SER A 279 -2.57 -39.95 -6.16
CA SER A 279 -2.85 -40.63 -4.89
C SER A 279 -2.97 -39.69 -3.69
N ALA A 280 -2.42 -38.47 -3.79
CA ALA A 280 -2.37 -37.51 -2.69
C ALA A 280 -3.49 -36.46 -2.74
N LEU A 281 -4.07 -36.21 -3.92
CA LEU A 281 -5.16 -35.26 -4.13
C LEU A 281 -6.53 -35.94 -3.99
N LYS A 282 -7.61 -35.15 -3.85
CA LYS A 282 -8.98 -35.65 -3.73
C LYS A 282 -9.40 -36.43 -5.00
N GLU A 283 -10.18 -37.48 -4.80
CA GLU A 283 -10.68 -38.31 -5.90
C GLU A 283 -11.55 -37.46 -6.86
N GLY A 284 -11.19 -37.45 -8.14
CA GLY A 284 -11.86 -36.65 -9.18
C GLY A 284 -11.18 -35.31 -9.55
N THR A 285 -10.09 -34.91 -8.90
CA THR A 285 -9.34 -33.70 -9.31
C THR A 285 -8.77 -33.89 -10.72
N ARG A 286 -9.21 -33.06 -11.67
CA ARG A 286 -8.68 -33.02 -13.03
C ARG A 286 -7.51 -32.05 -13.07
N PHE A 287 -6.35 -32.52 -13.48
CA PHE A 287 -5.15 -31.72 -13.63
C PHE A 287 -4.21 -32.29 -14.71
N THR A 288 -3.34 -31.43 -15.24
CA THR A 288 -2.34 -31.72 -16.27
C THR A 288 -0.91 -31.64 -15.70
N VAL A 289 0.09 -32.15 -16.44
CA VAL A 289 1.50 -32.05 -16.03
C VAL A 289 2.04 -30.61 -15.96
N ARG A 290 1.30 -29.64 -16.50
CA ARG A 290 1.65 -28.21 -16.53
C ARG A 290 0.98 -27.42 -15.41
N ASP A 291 0.03 -28.02 -14.70
CA ASP A 291 -0.69 -27.34 -13.62
C ASP A 291 0.23 -27.20 -12.40
N ARG A 292 0.12 -26.05 -11.71
CA ARG A 292 0.94 -25.79 -10.53
C ARG A 292 0.42 -26.59 -9.34
N PHE A 293 1.33 -27.10 -8.51
CA PHE A 293 0.99 -27.93 -7.35
C PHE A 293 -0.04 -27.30 -6.42
N PHE A 294 0.05 -25.98 -6.19
CA PHE A 294 -0.85 -25.24 -5.30
C PHE A 294 -2.23 -24.99 -5.91
N ASP A 295 -2.31 -24.81 -7.23
CA ASP A 295 -3.57 -24.59 -7.95
C ASP A 295 -4.42 -25.89 -7.98
N MET A 296 -3.76 -27.05 -7.81
CA MET A 296 -4.40 -28.36 -7.68
C MET A 296 -4.96 -28.65 -6.28
N GLY A 297 -4.89 -27.69 -5.34
CA GLY A 297 -5.37 -27.84 -3.97
C GLY A 297 -4.39 -28.54 -3.02
N ALA A 298 -3.08 -28.56 -3.36
CA ALA A 298 -2.06 -29.05 -2.44
C ALA A 298 -1.74 -27.97 -1.39
N ASP A 299 -2.34 -28.07 -0.21
CA ASP A 299 -1.93 -27.28 0.95
C ASP A 299 -0.52 -27.70 1.44
N SER A 300 0.06 -26.91 2.34
CA SER A 300 1.41 -27.13 2.86
C SER A 300 1.61 -28.50 3.53
N ILE A 301 0.55 -29.16 4.00
CA ILE A 301 0.60 -30.51 4.58
C ILE A 301 0.56 -31.58 3.47
N VAL A 302 -0.19 -31.35 2.39
CA VAL A 302 -0.23 -32.22 1.21
C VAL A 302 1.12 -32.21 0.48
N VAL A 303 1.75 -31.04 0.29
CA VAL A 303 3.04 -30.92 -0.41
C VAL A 303 4.16 -31.69 0.30
N VAL A 304 4.23 -31.64 1.64
CA VAL A 304 5.23 -32.41 2.42
C VAL A 304 5.00 -33.92 2.30
N ARG A 305 3.75 -34.38 2.22
CA ARG A 305 3.43 -35.81 2.00
C ARG A 305 3.83 -36.26 0.60
N ILE A 306 3.50 -35.46 -0.41
CA ILE A 306 3.91 -35.71 -1.80
C ILE A 306 5.43 -35.76 -1.92
N HIS A 307 6.16 -34.82 -1.29
CA HIS A 307 7.62 -34.80 -1.29
C HIS A 307 8.23 -36.12 -0.80
N ARG A 308 7.77 -36.62 0.36
CA ARG A 308 8.25 -37.89 0.92
C ARG A 308 7.90 -39.09 0.03
N ALA A 309 6.70 -39.10 -0.54
CA ALA A 309 6.27 -40.16 -1.46
C ALA A 309 7.09 -40.15 -2.76
N LEU A 310 7.41 -38.97 -3.31
CA LEU A 310 8.27 -38.82 -4.48
C LEU A 310 9.69 -39.29 -4.23
N GLN A 311 10.29 -38.95 -3.08
CA GLN A 311 11.63 -39.42 -2.73
C GLN A 311 11.70 -40.96 -2.68
N LYS A 312 10.65 -41.60 -2.15
CA LYS A 312 10.52 -43.06 -2.11
C LYS A 312 10.31 -43.67 -3.49
N GLU A 313 9.42 -43.10 -4.29
CA GLU A 313 9.05 -43.63 -5.62
C GLU A 313 10.17 -43.45 -6.66
N LEU A 314 10.90 -42.33 -6.58
CA LEU A 314 12.01 -42.02 -7.48
C LEU A 314 13.36 -42.56 -6.99
N GLY A 315 13.42 -43.07 -5.75
CA GLY A 315 14.66 -43.55 -5.12
C GLY A 315 15.74 -42.47 -5.00
N ARG A 316 15.34 -41.19 -4.96
CA ARG A 316 16.23 -40.03 -4.99
C ARG A 316 15.83 -39.03 -3.92
N GLU A 317 16.79 -38.64 -3.08
CA GLU A 317 16.60 -37.52 -2.16
C GLU A 317 16.85 -36.18 -2.87
N PHE A 318 15.97 -35.22 -2.62
CA PHE A 318 16.11 -33.84 -3.04
C PHE A 318 15.45 -32.90 -2.02
N PRO A 319 15.92 -31.65 -1.85
CA PRO A 319 15.33 -30.70 -0.92
C PRO A 319 13.86 -30.44 -1.23
N LEU A 320 13.05 -30.22 -0.19
CA LEU A 320 11.65 -29.81 -0.37
C LEU A 320 11.55 -28.51 -1.22
N MET A 321 12.54 -27.62 -1.08
CA MET A 321 12.64 -26.37 -1.84
C MET A 321 12.58 -26.59 -3.35
N THR A 322 13.10 -27.71 -3.86
CA THR A 322 13.07 -28.04 -5.29
C THR A 322 11.64 -28.14 -5.83
N MET A 323 10.66 -28.58 -5.03
CA MET A 323 9.25 -28.59 -5.44
C MET A 323 8.64 -27.18 -5.53
N PHE A 324 9.21 -26.21 -4.81
CA PHE A 324 8.81 -24.81 -4.90
C PHE A 324 9.47 -24.10 -6.08
N GLU A 325 10.74 -24.44 -6.37
CA GLU A 325 11.50 -23.93 -7.51
C GLU A 325 10.98 -24.48 -8.85
N HIS A 326 10.44 -25.70 -8.83
CA HIS A 326 9.87 -26.38 -9.99
C HIS A 326 8.40 -26.77 -9.73
N PRO A 327 7.46 -25.79 -9.77
CA PRO A 327 6.13 -25.93 -9.19
C PRO A 327 5.12 -26.71 -10.06
N THR A 328 5.56 -27.34 -11.15
CA THR A 328 4.74 -28.18 -12.04
C THR A 328 5.37 -29.57 -12.20
N ILE A 329 4.56 -30.57 -12.53
CA ILE A 329 5.03 -31.96 -12.70
C ILE A 329 6.14 -32.02 -13.76
N ARG A 330 5.95 -31.32 -14.88
CA ARG A 330 6.93 -31.22 -15.97
C ARG A 330 8.23 -30.57 -15.50
N SER A 331 8.17 -29.37 -14.92
CA SER A 331 9.38 -28.67 -14.47
C SER A 331 10.18 -29.45 -13.43
N LEU A 332 9.49 -30.22 -12.58
CA LEU A 332 10.11 -31.04 -11.55
C LEU A 332 10.77 -32.27 -12.17
N ALA A 333 10.11 -32.92 -13.13
CA ALA A 333 10.68 -34.04 -13.87
C ALA A 333 11.94 -33.63 -14.65
N ASP A 334 11.91 -32.48 -15.32
CA ASP A 334 13.04 -31.94 -16.07
C ASP A 334 14.24 -31.67 -15.16
N HIS A 335 14.00 -31.04 -13.99
CA HIS A 335 15.06 -30.78 -13.02
C HIS A 335 15.66 -32.09 -12.45
N LEU A 336 14.80 -33.04 -12.08
CA LEU A 336 15.24 -34.30 -11.46
C LEU A 336 15.92 -35.25 -12.45
N THR A 337 15.72 -35.08 -13.75
CA THR A 337 16.43 -35.84 -14.79
C THR A 337 17.74 -35.17 -15.23
N GLY A 338 17.86 -33.84 -15.14
CA GLY A 338 19.06 -33.09 -15.52
C GLY A 338 20.21 -33.06 -14.49
N ALA A 339 19.96 -33.34 -13.21
CA ALA A 339 20.94 -33.08 -12.15
C ALA A 339 21.93 -34.25 -11.89
N SER A 340 23.08 -34.23 -12.58
CA SER A 340 24.35 -34.88 -12.18
C SER A 340 25.32 -33.94 -11.44
N ALA A 341 24.99 -32.67 -11.19
CA ALA A 341 25.91 -31.72 -10.54
C ALA A 341 25.17 -30.72 -9.65
N SER A 342 25.01 -31.03 -8.35
CA SER A 342 24.45 -30.06 -7.38
C SER A 342 24.81 -30.36 -5.91
N ARG A 343 25.99 -30.94 -5.63
CA ARG A 343 26.50 -30.98 -4.25
C ARG A 343 27.16 -29.67 -3.79
N ASP A 344 27.52 -28.77 -4.70
CA ASP A 344 28.39 -27.64 -4.34
C ASP A 344 27.66 -26.35 -3.90
N ILE A 345 26.38 -26.16 -4.22
CA ILE A 345 25.70 -24.87 -3.97
C ILE A 345 25.17 -24.74 -2.52
N VAL A 346 24.76 -25.87 -1.92
CA VAL A 346 24.12 -25.88 -0.59
C VAL A 346 25.16 -25.75 0.53
N ASP A 347 26.33 -26.38 0.38
CA ASP A 347 27.42 -26.30 1.36
C ASP A 347 28.00 -24.87 1.44
N ASP A 348 28.04 -24.16 0.32
CA ASP A 348 28.60 -22.81 0.23
C ASP A 348 27.68 -21.74 0.86
N ALA A 349 26.36 -21.94 0.79
CA ALA A 349 25.37 -21.09 1.44
C ALA A 349 25.35 -21.28 2.97
N LEU A 350 25.48 -22.53 3.46
CA LEU A 350 25.54 -22.83 4.90
C LEU A 350 26.82 -22.30 5.56
N GLN A 351 27.96 -22.35 4.86
CA GLN A 351 29.24 -21.77 5.30
C GLN A 351 29.12 -20.25 5.51
N ARG A 352 28.52 -19.53 4.57
CA ARG A 352 28.32 -18.07 4.66
C ARG A 352 27.39 -17.66 5.80
N ALA A 353 26.36 -18.47 6.10
CA ALA A 353 25.46 -18.24 7.23
C ALA A 353 26.17 -18.42 8.59
N ARG A 354 27.04 -19.43 8.71
CA ARG A 354 27.83 -19.68 9.92
C ARG A 354 28.88 -18.60 10.20
N ALA A 355 29.46 -18.00 9.16
CA ALA A 355 30.42 -16.90 9.29
C ALA A 355 29.80 -15.62 9.89
N ARG A 356 28.52 -15.34 9.62
CA ARG A 356 27.81 -14.16 10.16
C ARG A 356 27.44 -14.28 11.63
N ALA A 357 27.23 -15.49 12.14
CA ALA A 357 26.83 -15.73 13.52
C ALA A 357 27.97 -15.56 14.55
N ARG A 358 29.24 -15.52 14.12
CA ARG A 358 30.41 -15.40 15.00
C ARG A 358 30.89 -13.96 15.25
N HIS A 359 30.24 -12.96 14.65
CA HIS A 359 30.57 -11.53 14.81
C HIS A 359 29.44 -10.72 15.49
N ARG A 360 28.64 -11.37 16.36
CA ARG A 360 27.74 -10.67 17.28
C ARG A 360 28.12 -10.94 18.71
#